data_AF-A0A1L9TG05-F1
#
_entry.id   AF-A0A1L9TG05-F1
#
_cell.length_a   1.000
_cell.length_b   1.000
_cell.length_c   1.000
_cell.angle_alpha   90.00
_cell.angle_beta   90.00
_cell.angle_gamma   90.00
#
_symmetry.space_group_name_H-M   'P 1'
#
loop_
_entity.id
_entity.type
_entity.pdbx_description
1 polymer ?
#
loop_
_entity_poly.entity_id
_entity_poly.type
_entity_poly.pdbx_seq_one_letter_code
_entity_poly.pdbx_strand_id
1 'polypeptide(L)'
;MSVVSGALEVTQSHTHYPRDSSDAVAVLDILQRWLPAELGLAILHHAGYWLRSRVARQESLRFSQSACRDGTPYLLSEPIQGKRFPVQQIVIDIWSHDQGWSSYPEDHGTYRGSWTWFDLGIQRPQGREDIAAGLPGLVKNVHASSETRHHQVVYRRDEQPWMGYLQAEDRISIIPQARFPGWVNYTEGASIEIYTDLF
;
A
#
# COMPACT_ATOMS: atom_id res chain seq x y z
N MET A 1 31.65 -31.72 25.76
CA MET A 1 31.66 -30.53 24.88
C MET A 1 30.34 -30.48 24.14
N SER A 2 29.31 -29.90 24.76
CA SER A 2 27.98 -29.73 24.14
C SER A 2 27.86 -28.27 23.76
N VAL A 3 27.84 -27.98 22.46
CA VAL A 3 27.67 -26.62 21.95
C VAL A 3 26.16 -26.34 21.97
N VAL A 4 25.74 -25.52 22.92
CA VAL A 4 24.38 -24.97 22.96
C VAL A 4 24.28 -23.96 21.83
N SER A 5 23.59 -24.33 20.74
CA SER A 5 23.17 -23.42 19.69
C SER A 5 22.00 -22.58 20.22
N GLY A 6 22.32 -21.46 20.86
CA GLY A 6 21.34 -20.41 21.13
C GLY A 6 20.94 -19.76 19.82
N ALA A 7 19.78 -20.13 19.28
CA ALA A 7 19.14 -19.33 18.25
C ALA A 7 18.78 -17.98 18.89
N LEU A 8 19.44 -16.91 18.42
CA LEU A 8 19.03 -15.55 18.70
C LEU A 8 17.65 -15.37 18.04
N GLU A 9 16.59 -15.47 18.84
CA GLU A 9 15.29 -14.91 18.47
C GLU A 9 15.52 -13.41 18.22
N VAL A 10 15.57 -13.03 16.95
CA VAL A 10 15.42 -11.65 16.54
C VAL A 10 13.99 -11.28 16.95
N THR A 11 13.85 -10.71 18.14
CA THR A 11 12.63 -10.02 18.56
C THR A 11 12.29 -9.05 17.45
N GLN A 12 11.20 -9.31 16.72
CA GLN A 12 10.67 -8.35 15.76
C GLN A 12 10.53 -7.04 16.53
N SER A 13 11.38 -6.06 16.20
CA SER A 13 11.26 -4.73 16.78
C SER A 13 9.87 -4.24 16.40
N HIS A 14 8.95 -4.19 17.37
CA HIS A 14 7.65 -3.58 17.17
C HIS A 14 7.88 -2.09 17.02
N THR A 15 8.23 -1.65 15.82
CA THR A 15 8.36 -0.24 15.49
C THR A 15 7.02 0.41 15.78
N HIS A 16 6.99 1.27 16.79
CA HIS A 16 5.80 1.97 17.19
C HIS A 16 5.61 3.18 16.27
N TYR A 17 4.52 3.17 15.51
CA TYR A 17 4.13 4.30 14.68
C TYR A 17 2.98 5.05 15.36
N PRO A 18 3.08 6.38 15.53
CA PRO A 18 2.00 7.18 16.07
C PRO A 18 0.74 6.99 15.22
N ARG A 19 -0.40 6.79 15.89
CA ARG A 19 -1.71 6.68 15.22
C ARG A 19 -2.45 8.00 15.20
N ASP A 20 -2.08 8.89 16.11
CA ASP A 20 -2.57 10.25 16.19
C ASP A 20 -1.39 11.23 16.29
N SER A 21 -1.58 12.46 15.80
CA SER A 21 -0.57 13.51 15.86
C SER A 21 -0.11 13.83 17.29
N SER A 22 -0.99 13.67 18.29
CA SER A 22 -0.68 13.89 19.71
C SER A 22 0.42 12.98 20.23
N ASP A 23 0.53 11.73 19.74
CA ASP A 23 1.59 10.81 20.14
C ASP A 23 2.96 11.35 19.72
N ALA A 24 3.08 11.89 18.51
CA ALA A 24 4.35 12.43 18.03
C ALA A 24 4.68 13.79 18.66
N VAL A 25 3.67 14.62 18.92
CA VAL A 25 3.84 15.86 19.68
C VAL A 25 4.35 15.54 21.08
N ALA A 26 3.78 14.54 21.75
CA ALA A 26 4.24 14.12 23.08
C ALA A 26 5.69 13.62 23.07
N VAL A 27 6.10 12.85 22.06
CA VAL A 27 7.51 12.43 21.92
C VAL A 27 8.40 13.64 21.64
N LEU A 28 7.99 14.57 20.77
CA LEU A 28 8.73 15.79 20.51
C LEU A 28 8.91 16.63 21.78
N ASP A 29 7.85 16.79 22.58
CA ASP A 29 7.88 17.51 23.86
C ASP A 29 8.84 16.85 24.86
N ILE A 30 8.94 15.52 24.86
CA ILE A 30 9.92 14.78 25.67
C ILE A 30 11.35 15.05 25.18
N LEU A 31 11.59 14.99 23.87
CA LEU A 31 12.90 15.26 23.28
C LEU A 31 13.34 16.70 23.55
N GLN A 32 12.41 17.66 23.47
CA GLN A 32 12.67 19.08 23.68
C GLN A 32 13.09 19.44 25.12
N ARG A 33 12.89 18.54 26.10
CA ARG A 33 13.43 18.73 27.46
C ARG A 33 14.96 18.68 27.49
N TRP A 34 15.58 18.07 26.49
CA TRP A 34 17.02 17.80 26.45
C TRP A 34 17.70 18.32 25.17
N LEU A 35 16.92 18.60 24.12
CA LEU A 35 17.42 18.96 22.81
C LEU A 35 16.68 20.19 22.26
N PRO A 36 17.33 21.02 21.43
CA PRO A 36 16.63 22.00 20.60
C PRO A 36 15.58 21.32 19.71
N ALA A 37 14.52 22.06 19.35
CA ALA A 37 13.41 21.55 18.57
C ALA A 37 13.86 20.97 17.22
N GLU A 38 14.87 21.58 16.60
CA GLU A 38 15.44 21.16 15.33
C GLU A 38 16.06 19.76 15.42
N LEU A 39 16.75 19.45 16.53
CA LEU A 39 17.32 18.12 16.75
C LEU A 39 16.25 17.09 17.09
N GLY A 40 15.23 17.47 17.87
CA GLY A 40 14.08 16.60 18.15
C GLY A 40 13.36 16.19 16.87
N LEU A 41 13.08 17.15 15.99
CA LEU A 41 12.48 16.91 14.67
C LEU A 41 13.36 16.04 13.79
N ALA A 42 14.67 16.30 13.73
CA ALA A 42 15.61 15.48 12.96
C ALA A 42 15.63 14.02 13.46
N ILE A 43 15.59 13.80 14.78
CA ILE A 43 15.51 12.45 15.37
C ILE A 43 14.23 11.75 14.93
N LEU A 44 13.07 12.40 15.05
CA LEU A 44 11.79 11.80 14.66
C LEU A 44 11.77 11.44 13.17
N HIS A 45 12.27 12.34 12.33
CA HIS A 45 12.37 12.11 10.88
C HIS A 45 13.27 10.90 10.56
N HIS A 46 14.49 10.85 11.12
CA HIS A 46 15.43 9.75 10.89
C HIS A 46 15.00 8.42 11.53
N ALA A 47 14.25 8.47 12.62
CA ALA A 47 13.67 7.29 13.27
C ALA A 47 12.46 6.73 12.50
N GLY A 48 11.98 7.43 11.46
CA GLY A 48 10.77 7.05 10.75
C GLY A 48 9.52 7.13 11.64
N TYR A 49 9.50 8.05 12.61
CA TYR A 49 8.39 8.21 13.55
C TYR A 49 7.21 8.94 12.89
N TRP A 50 6.65 8.30 11.87
CA TRP A 50 5.61 8.84 11.00
C TRP A 50 4.22 8.42 11.46
N LEU A 51 3.24 9.31 11.27
CA LEU A 51 1.83 9.00 11.49
C LEU A 51 1.39 7.90 10.53
N ARG A 52 0.77 6.84 11.07
CA ARG A 52 0.31 5.71 10.27
C ARG A 52 -1.21 5.68 10.16
N SER A 53 -1.72 5.94 8.96
CA SER A 53 -3.12 5.69 8.59
C SER A 53 -3.24 4.30 7.97
N ARG A 54 -4.33 3.59 8.29
CA ARG A 54 -4.60 2.24 7.76
C ARG A 54 -6.07 2.06 7.46
N VAL A 55 -6.36 1.51 6.29
CA VAL A 55 -7.67 0.97 5.92
C VAL A 55 -7.51 -0.47 5.44
N ALA A 56 -8.51 -1.31 5.69
CA ALA A 56 -8.53 -2.69 5.21
C ALA A 56 -9.96 -3.12 4.87
N ARG A 57 -10.09 -4.02 3.91
CA ARG A 57 -11.33 -4.71 3.54
C ARG A 57 -11.05 -6.20 3.46
N GLN A 58 -11.92 -7.01 4.07
CA GLN A 58 -11.88 -8.47 4.06
C GLN A 58 -13.20 -8.99 3.52
N GLU A 59 -13.42 -8.76 2.23
CA GLU A 59 -14.65 -9.16 1.54
C GLU A 59 -14.30 -9.76 0.18
N SER A 60 -14.74 -10.99 -0.05
CA SER A 60 -14.50 -11.69 -1.30
C SER A 60 -15.41 -11.16 -2.41
N LEU A 61 -14.81 -10.47 -3.38
CA LEU A 61 -15.47 -9.97 -4.57
C LEU A 61 -14.82 -10.54 -5.84
N ARG A 62 -15.61 -10.56 -6.92
CA ARG A 62 -15.18 -11.03 -8.23
C ARG A 62 -15.32 -9.91 -9.25
N PHE A 63 -14.29 -9.72 -10.06
CA PHE A 63 -14.22 -8.64 -11.03
C PHE A 63 -14.01 -9.23 -12.42
N SER A 64 -15.07 -9.22 -13.22
CA SER A 64 -15.00 -9.53 -14.66
C SER A 64 -14.75 -8.26 -15.47
N GLN A 65 -14.43 -8.40 -16.76
CA GLN A 65 -14.24 -7.26 -17.65
C GLN A 65 -15.39 -6.24 -17.61
N SER A 66 -16.64 -6.68 -17.49
CA SER A 66 -17.78 -5.77 -17.39
C SER A 66 -17.85 -5.03 -16.06
N ALA A 67 -17.47 -5.70 -14.97
CA ALA A 67 -17.46 -5.12 -13.63
C ALA A 67 -16.34 -4.09 -13.44
N CYS A 68 -15.24 -4.19 -14.21
CA CYS A 68 -14.12 -3.24 -14.13
C CYS A 68 -14.30 -1.98 -14.99
N ARG A 69 -15.38 -1.87 -15.79
CA ARG A 69 -15.51 -0.78 -16.80
C ARG A 69 -15.55 0.62 -16.22
N ASP A 70 -16.09 0.75 -15.02
CA ASP A 70 -16.22 2.02 -14.31
C ASP A 70 -14.98 2.36 -13.47
N GLY A 71 -14.01 1.44 -13.37
CA GLY A 71 -12.83 1.61 -12.53
C GLY A 71 -13.17 1.73 -11.04
N THR A 72 -14.31 1.19 -10.59
CA THR A 72 -14.70 1.28 -9.19
C THR A 72 -13.65 0.62 -8.30
N PRO A 73 -13.08 1.34 -7.32
CA PRO A 73 -12.05 0.80 -6.46
C PRO A 73 -12.60 -0.28 -5.53
N TYR A 74 -11.81 -1.33 -5.28
CA TYR A 74 -12.09 -2.31 -4.24
C TYR A 74 -11.90 -1.70 -2.85
N LEU A 75 -10.87 -0.87 -2.70
CA LEU A 75 -10.52 -0.21 -1.45
C LEU A 75 -10.05 1.22 -1.73
N LEU A 76 -10.50 2.15 -0.91
CA LEU A 76 -10.13 3.56 -0.94
C LEU A 76 -9.65 3.95 0.46
N SER A 77 -8.52 4.64 0.54
CA SER A 77 -7.99 5.14 1.81
C SER A 77 -8.82 6.28 2.38
N GLU A 78 -8.63 6.54 3.67
CA GLU A 78 -8.95 7.84 4.24
C GLU A 78 -8.13 8.95 3.56
N PRO A 79 -8.58 10.22 3.62
CA PRO A 79 -7.81 11.34 3.10
C PRO A 79 -6.42 11.35 3.75
N ILE A 80 -5.39 11.55 2.94
CA ILE A 80 -4.03 11.73 3.42
C ILE A 80 -4.00 12.93 4.36
N GLN A 81 -3.48 12.72 5.57
CA GLN A 81 -3.33 13.77 6.57
C GLN A 81 -1.98 14.49 6.42
N GLY A 82 -1.86 15.67 7.05
CA GLY A 82 -0.63 16.47 7.09
C GLY A 82 -0.77 17.82 6.38
N LYS A 83 0.30 18.63 6.41
CA LYS A 83 0.30 19.99 5.85
C LYS A 83 1.05 20.11 4.52
N ARG A 84 2.27 19.57 4.43
CA ARG A 84 3.14 19.73 3.25
C ARG A 84 3.83 18.42 2.89
N PHE A 85 3.57 17.91 1.69
CA PHE A 85 4.18 16.72 1.10
C PHE A 85 4.38 15.55 2.09
N PRO A 86 3.31 14.97 2.63
CA PRO A 86 3.40 14.23 3.88
C PRO A 86 3.87 12.79 3.68
N VAL A 87 3.62 12.17 2.52
CA VAL A 87 3.74 10.71 2.41
C VAL A 87 5.20 10.28 2.27
N GLN A 88 5.67 9.49 3.23
CA GLN A 88 7.02 8.91 3.25
C GLN A 88 7.00 7.47 2.74
N GLN A 89 5.94 6.72 3.04
CA GLN A 89 5.80 5.33 2.62
C GLN A 89 4.33 4.97 2.40
N ILE A 90 4.07 4.11 1.41
CA ILE A 90 2.77 3.45 1.22
C ILE A 90 3.03 1.93 1.20
N VAL A 91 2.26 1.18 1.98
CA VAL A 91 2.28 -0.29 1.97
C VAL A 91 0.91 -0.77 1.55
N ILE A 92 0.87 -1.64 0.55
CA ILE A 92 -0.35 -2.22 0.00
C ILE A 92 -0.24 -3.73 0.09
N ASP A 93 -1.23 -4.35 0.72
CA ASP A 93 -1.38 -5.81 0.73
C ASP A 93 -2.68 -6.18 0.00
N ILE A 94 -2.61 -7.22 -0.84
CA ILE A 94 -3.75 -7.73 -1.61
C ILE A 94 -3.75 -9.26 -1.52
N TRP A 95 -4.91 -9.85 -1.26
CA TRP A 95 -5.14 -11.29 -1.31
C TRP A 95 -6.05 -11.58 -2.50
N SER A 96 -5.50 -12.22 -3.52
CA SER A 96 -6.22 -12.42 -4.78
C SER A 96 -5.72 -13.62 -5.57
N HIS A 97 -6.54 -14.03 -6.52
CA HIS A 97 -6.17 -15.02 -7.53
C HIS A 97 -6.97 -14.83 -8.82
N ASP A 98 -6.64 -15.65 -9.80
CA ASP A 98 -7.26 -15.67 -11.12
C ASP A 98 -8.39 -16.71 -11.18
N GLN A 99 -9.09 -16.84 -12.30
CA GLN A 99 -10.23 -17.76 -12.41
C GLN A 99 -9.91 -19.26 -12.29
N GLY A 100 -8.64 -19.66 -12.36
CA GLY A 100 -8.22 -21.06 -12.21
C GLY A 100 -8.25 -21.89 -13.50
N TRP A 101 -8.52 -21.30 -14.66
CA TRP A 101 -8.51 -22.00 -15.93
C TRP A 101 -8.18 -21.06 -17.10
N SER A 102 -7.55 -21.60 -18.15
CA SER A 102 -7.44 -20.92 -19.45
C SER A 102 -7.21 -21.94 -20.57
N SER A 103 -7.46 -21.54 -21.81
CA SER A 103 -7.17 -22.34 -23.01
C SER A 103 -5.68 -22.38 -23.41
N TYR A 104 -4.78 -21.77 -22.62
CA TYR A 104 -3.35 -21.65 -22.88
C TYR A 104 -2.55 -22.37 -21.78
N PRO A 105 -2.54 -23.72 -21.77
CA PRO A 105 -1.87 -24.51 -20.73
C PRO A 105 -0.38 -24.21 -20.57
N GLU A 106 0.28 -23.75 -21.63
CA GLU A 106 1.69 -23.35 -21.63
C GLU A 106 2.01 -22.14 -20.74
N ASP A 107 1.02 -21.30 -20.44
CA ASP A 107 1.16 -20.12 -19.58
C ASP A 107 0.68 -20.38 -18.13
N HIS A 108 0.05 -21.54 -17.85
CA HIS A 108 -0.48 -21.88 -16.53
C HIS A 108 0.59 -21.82 -15.43
N GLY A 109 0.22 -21.25 -14.27
CA GLY A 109 1.15 -21.14 -13.14
C GLY A 109 2.23 -20.07 -13.32
N THR A 110 2.21 -19.31 -14.42
CA THR A 110 3.14 -18.20 -14.69
C THR A 110 2.42 -16.85 -14.64
N TYR A 111 3.16 -15.75 -14.79
CA TYR A 111 2.56 -14.41 -14.97
C TYR A 111 2.34 -14.03 -16.44
N ARG A 112 2.82 -14.85 -17.37
CA ARG A 112 2.63 -14.64 -18.81
C ARG A 112 1.17 -14.86 -19.15
N GLY A 113 0.64 -14.10 -20.10
CA GLY A 113 -0.74 -14.27 -20.56
C GLY A 113 -1.83 -13.96 -19.53
N SER A 114 -1.48 -13.56 -18.29
CA SER A 114 -2.47 -13.23 -17.27
C SER A 114 -3.14 -11.90 -17.55
N TRP A 115 -4.48 -11.91 -17.50
CA TRP A 115 -5.33 -10.76 -17.74
C TRP A 115 -6.15 -10.36 -16.52
N THR A 116 -5.64 -10.64 -15.32
CA THR A 116 -6.16 -10.09 -14.05
C THR A 116 -5.03 -9.42 -13.27
N TRP A 117 -5.23 -8.16 -12.89
CA TRP A 117 -4.22 -7.34 -12.21
C TRP A 117 -4.88 -6.25 -11.36
N PHE A 118 -4.08 -5.41 -10.72
CA PHE A 118 -4.54 -4.28 -9.92
C PHE A 118 -3.81 -3.01 -10.33
N ASP A 119 -4.55 -1.93 -10.47
CA ASP A 119 -4.03 -0.58 -10.71
C ASP A 119 -4.06 0.24 -9.41
N LEU A 120 -3.07 1.12 -9.28
CA LEU A 120 -3.05 2.15 -8.25
C LEU A 120 -3.85 3.36 -8.74
N GLY A 121 -4.83 3.80 -7.96
CA GLY A 121 -5.56 5.05 -8.21
C GLY A 121 -5.23 6.13 -7.19
N ILE A 122 -5.29 7.39 -7.62
CA ILE A 122 -5.23 8.55 -6.75
C ILE A 122 -6.49 9.39 -6.99
N GLN A 123 -7.32 9.49 -5.96
CA GLN A 123 -8.51 10.33 -5.99
C GLN A 123 -8.21 11.67 -5.33
N ARG A 124 -8.44 12.76 -6.06
CA ARG A 124 -8.14 14.13 -5.62
C ARG A 124 -9.40 14.97 -5.44
N PRO A 125 -9.39 15.97 -4.54
CA PRO A 125 -10.42 17.00 -4.51
C PRO A 125 -10.55 17.74 -5.85
N GLN A 126 -11.74 18.27 -6.12
CA GLN A 126 -12.04 18.99 -7.36
C GLN A 126 -11.12 20.21 -7.54
N GLY A 127 -10.67 20.45 -8.78
CA GLY A 127 -9.81 21.59 -9.12
C GLY A 127 -8.31 21.35 -8.98
N ARG A 128 -7.88 20.13 -8.58
CA ARG A 128 -6.48 19.71 -8.64
C ARG A 128 -6.15 19.02 -9.95
N GLU A 129 -4.91 19.19 -10.40
CA GLU A 129 -4.38 18.46 -11.55
C GLU A 129 -4.35 16.95 -11.26
N ASP A 130 -4.77 16.18 -12.27
CA ASP A 130 -4.69 14.74 -12.24
C ASP A 130 -3.23 14.29 -12.43
N ILE A 131 -2.79 13.37 -11.57
CA ILE A 131 -1.46 12.76 -11.64
C ILE A 131 -1.54 11.26 -11.92
N ALA A 132 -2.71 10.76 -12.34
CA ALA A 132 -2.89 9.36 -12.72
C ALA A 132 -1.98 8.96 -13.90
N ALA A 133 -1.61 9.92 -14.76
CA ALA A 133 -0.66 9.71 -15.83
C ALA A 133 0.73 9.36 -15.26
N GLY A 134 1.14 8.10 -15.44
CA GLY A 134 2.45 7.60 -15.02
C GLY A 134 2.46 6.86 -13.67
N LEU A 135 1.30 6.59 -13.08
CA LEU A 135 1.24 5.70 -11.92
C LEU A 135 1.64 4.27 -12.30
N PRO A 136 2.37 3.56 -11.42
CA PRO A 136 2.67 2.16 -11.60
C PRO A 136 1.40 1.30 -11.45
N GLY A 137 1.33 0.20 -12.22
CA GLY A 137 0.45 -0.91 -11.85
C GLY A 137 0.94 -1.54 -10.53
N LEU A 138 0.02 -2.11 -9.75
CA LEU A 138 0.36 -2.74 -8.48
C LEU A 138 0.94 -4.13 -8.68
N VAL A 139 0.07 -5.10 -8.98
CA VAL A 139 0.42 -6.52 -9.11
C VAL A 139 -0.49 -7.20 -10.11
N LYS A 140 0.00 -8.31 -10.68
CA LYS A 140 -0.74 -9.18 -11.59
C LYS A 140 -0.91 -10.55 -10.91
N ASN A 141 -2.07 -11.19 -11.09
CA ASN A 141 -2.29 -12.53 -10.57
C ASN A 141 -1.58 -13.57 -11.44
N VAL A 142 -1.33 -14.75 -10.87
CA VAL A 142 -0.82 -15.89 -11.63
C VAL A 142 -1.89 -16.43 -12.57
N HIS A 143 -1.50 -16.58 -13.82
CA HIS A 143 -2.33 -17.03 -14.92
C HIS A 143 -3.04 -18.34 -14.61
N ALA A 144 -4.37 -18.33 -14.72
CA ALA A 144 -5.23 -19.48 -14.56
C ALA A 144 -5.02 -20.24 -13.23
N SER A 145 -4.63 -19.54 -12.16
CA SER A 145 -4.49 -20.11 -10.83
C SER A 145 -5.70 -19.79 -9.96
N SER A 146 -6.31 -20.81 -9.35
CA SER A 146 -7.35 -20.64 -8.31
C SER A 146 -6.78 -20.56 -6.89
N GLU A 147 -5.45 -20.56 -6.75
CA GLU A 147 -4.79 -20.45 -5.46
C GLU A 147 -4.57 -18.97 -5.10
N THR A 148 -5.15 -18.56 -3.97
CA THR A 148 -5.01 -17.23 -3.39
C THR A 148 -3.57 -16.93 -3.02
N ARG A 149 -3.07 -15.79 -3.50
CA ARG A 149 -1.75 -15.29 -3.16
C ARG A 149 -1.85 -13.99 -2.38
N HIS A 150 -0.91 -13.83 -1.45
CA HIS A 150 -0.65 -12.55 -0.81
C HIS A 150 0.38 -11.78 -1.62
N HIS A 151 -0.03 -10.61 -2.08
CA HIS A 151 0.78 -9.66 -2.80
C HIS A 151 1.07 -8.46 -1.89
N GLN A 152 2.35 -8.09 -1.75
CA GLN A 152 2.76 -6.90 -1.02
C GLN A 152 3.52 -5.96 -1.94
N VAL A 153 3.11 -4.69 -1.94
CA VAL A 153 3.77 -3.60 -2.64
C VAL A 153 4.15 -2.52 -1.64
N VAL A 154 5.41 -2.10 -1.67
CA VAL A 154 5.92 -1.02 -0.81
C VAL A 154 6.45 0.07 -1.72
N TYR A 155 5.91 1.28 -1.56
CA TYR A 155 6.41 2.48 -2.22
C TYR A 155 7.07 3.38 -1.19
N ARG A 156 8.32 3.77 -1.46
CA ARG A 156 9.05 4.77 -0.67
C ARG A 156 9.22 6.04 -1.48
N ARG A 157 9.12 7.17 -0.78
CA ARG A 157 9.14 8.51 -1.40
C ARG A 157 10.41 8.79 -2.20
N ASP A 158 11.56 8.34 -1.70
CA ASP A 158 12.88 8.51 -2.34
C ASP A 158 13.06 7.66 -3.60
N GLU A 159 12.31 6.57 -3.72
CA GLU A 159 12.31 5.67 -4.89
C GLU A 159 11.25 6.05 -5.94
N GLN A 160 10.23 6.82 -5.55
CA GLN A 160 9.00 7.02 -6.34
C GLN A 160 8.70 8.51 -6.54
N PRO A 161 9.14 9.14 -7.66
CA PRO A 161 8.96 10.57 -7.90
C PRO A 161 7.50 11.04 -7.80
N TRP A 162 6.56 10.20 -8.21
CA TRP A 162 5.13 10.53 -8.20
C TRP A 162 4.58 10.76 -6.79
N MET A 163 5.17 10.14 -5.76
CA MET A 163 4.77 10.34 -4.36
C MET A 163 5.02 11.77 -3.90
N GLY A 164 6.01 12.46 -4.50
CA GLY A 164 6.27 13.88 -4.23
C GLY A 164 5.13 14.81 -4.64
N TYR A 165 4.21 14.36 -5.50
CA TYR A 165 3.04 15.14 -5.88
C TYR A 165 1.83 14.90 -4.98
N LEU A 166 1.86 13.90 -4.10
CA LEU A 166 0.76 13.61 -3.17
C LEU A 166 0.56 14.77 -2.18
N GLN A 167 -0.70 15.12 -1.97
CA GLN A 167 -1.09 16.21 -1.08
C GLN A 167 -2.06 15.72 -0.01
N ALA A 168 -2.21 16.53 1.04
CA ALA A 168 -3.29 16.34 1.99
C ALA A 168 -4.65 16.34 1.25
N GLU A 169 -5.58 15.53 1.73
CA GLU A 169 -6.88 15.24 1.12
C GLU A 169 -6.89 14.34 -0.13
N ASP A 170 -5.73 14.02 -0.72
CA ASP A 170 -5.67 12.97 -1.73
C ASP A 170 -5.99 11.60 -1.08
N ARG A 171 -6.54 10.67 -1.84
CA ARG A 171 -6.83 9.30 -1.38
C ARG A 171 -6.18 8.30 -2.33
N ILE A 172 -5.70 7.19 -1.77
CA ILE A 172 -5.10 6.08 -2.51
C ILE A 172 -6.15 4.99 -2.69
N SER A 173 -6.23 4.41 -3.88
CA SER A 173 -7.15 3.32 -4.16
C SER A 173 -6.49 2.11 -4.82
N ILE A 174 -7.09 0.94 -4.56
CA ILE A 174 -6.75 -0.33 -5.20
C ILE A 174 -7.88 -0.67 -6.16
N ILE A 175 -7.57 -0.74 -7.45
CA ILE A 175 -8.57 -0.96 -8.51
C ILE A 175 -8.32 -2.32 -9.17
N PRO A 176 -9.17 -3.33 -8.92
CA PRO A 176 -9.04 -4.64 -9.56
C PRO A 176 -9.42 -4.54 -11.04
N GLN A 177 -8.62 -5.21 -11.87
CA GLN A 177 -8.79 -5.27 -13.31
C GLN A 177 -8.90 -6.72 -13.77
N ALA A 178 -9.74 -6.91 -14.79
CA ALA A 178 -9.85 -8.14 -15.56
C ALA A 178 -10.12 -7.80 -17.03
N ARG A 179 -9.45 -8.49 -17.95
CA ARG A 179 -9.64 -8.27 -19.39
C ARG A 179 -9.92 -9.58 -20.12
N PHE A 180 -10.80 -9.48 -21.10
CA PHE A 180 -11.34 -10.56 -21.94
C PHE A 180 -12.45 -11.38 -21.27
N PRO A 181 -13.41 -11.90 -22.08
CA PRO A 181 -14.42 -12.84 -21.58
C PRO A 181 -13.78 -14.07 -20.92
N GLY A 182 -14.34 -14.50 -19.79
CA GLY A 182 -13.86 -15.65 -19.03
C GLY A 182 -12.77 -15.34 -18.00
N TRP A 183 -12.12 -14.17 -18.09
CA TRP A 183 -11.17 -13.71 -17.07
C TRP A 183 -11.90 -13.01 -15.93
N VAL A 184 -11.58 -13.44 -14.71
CA VAL A 184 -12.21 -12.95 -13.49
C VAL A 184 -11.15 -12.84 -12.41
N ASN A 185 -10.95 -11.63 -11.90
CA ASN A 185 -10.08 -11.36 -10.77
C ASN A 185 -10.87 -11.62 -9.48
N TYR A 186 -10.43 -12.59 -8.69
CA TYR A 186 -10.99 -12.88 -7.37
C TYR A 186 -10.15 -12.14 -6.33
N THR A 187 -10.77 -11.21 -5.62
CA THR A 187 -10.13 -10.42 -4.57
C THR A 187 -10.79 -10.75 -3.25
N GLU A 188 -10.04 -11.31 -2.30
CA GLU A 188 -10.53 -11.73 -0.99
C GLU A 188 -10.34 -10.67 0.09
N GLY A 189 -9.32 -9.84 -0.08
CA GLY A 189 -9.01 -8.80 0.87
C GLY A 189 -7.93 -7.85 0.34
N ALA A 190 -7.86 -6.68 0.95
CA ALA A 190 -6.76 -5.76 0.74
C ALA A 190 -6.58 -4.82 1.94
N SER A 191 -5.38 -4.26 2.10
CA SER A 191 -5.12 -3.14 3.00
C SER A 191 -4.21 -2.09 2.38
N ILE A 192 -4.39 -0.85 2.79
CA ILE A 192 -3.52 0.28 2.46
C ILE A 192 -3.05 0.89 3.78
N GLU A 193 -1.74 0.99 3.95
CA GLU A 193 -1.10 1.76 5.02
C GLU A 193 -0.35 2.95 4.42
N ILE A 194 -0.58 4.14 4.96
CA ILE A 194 0.05 5.38 4.52
C ILE A 194 0.79 5.95 5.73
N TYR A 195 2.08 6.18 5.55
CA TYR A 195 2.97 6.74 6.56
C TYR A 195 3.27 8.19 6.18
N THR A 196 2.89 9.12 7.05
CA THR A 196 3.00 10.55 6.82
C THR A 196 3.88 11.24 7.84
N ASP A 197 4.77 12.10 7.38
CA ASP A 197 5.48 13.03 8.25
C ASP A 197 4.50 14.06 8.83
N LEU A 198 4.72 14.42 10.09
CA LEU A 198 3.83 15.31 10.85
C LEU A 198 4.25 16.77 10.79
N PHE A 199 5.52 17.04 10.45
CA PHE A 199 6.15 18.36 10.57
C PHE A 199 6.66 18.90 9.22
#